data_AF-A0A7J5ZTZ3-F1
#
_entry.id   AF-A0A7J5ZTZ3-F1
#
_cell.length_a   1.000
_cell.length_b   1.000
_cell.length_c   1.000
_cell.angle_alpha   90.00
_cell.angle_beta   90.00
_cell.angle_gamma   90.00
#
_symmetry.space_group_name_H-M   'P 1'
#
loop_
_entity.id
_entity.type
_entity.pdbx_description
1 polymer ?
#
loop_
_entity_poly.entity_id
_entity_poly.type
_entity_poly.pdbx_seq_one_letter_code
_entity_poly.pdbx_strand_id
1 'polypeptide(L)'
;MPKGGKKGGHKGRMRTYTSPEEIDAQMKAEKERKKNEEEEEGGAVNDLKDDKLAGSGSEDSDDESSHKRKGVEGLIDIENPNRAAQKTKKVTELELEEPKQLSRREREEIEKQKAKERYMKMHLAGKTDQAKADLARLAIIRKQREEAAKKKEEERKAKEAAQAAQAAAKGLHTLSLK
;
A
#
# COMPACT_ATOMS: atom_id res chain seq x y z
N MET A 1 1.77 -43.88 19.12
CA MET A 1 1.27 -42.69 19.84
C MET A 1 2.16 -41.50 19.47
N PRO A 2 1.69 -40.47 18.75
CA PRO A 2 2.53 -39.34 18.39
C PRO A 2 2.76 -38.46 19.63
N LYS A 3 4.03 -38.24 19.98
CA LYS A 3 4.43 -37.38 21.10
C LYS A 3 4.13 -35.92 20.75
N GLY A 4 3.10 -35.35 21.37
CA GLY A 4 2.75 -33.94 21.23
C GLY A 4 3.92 -33.04 21.65
N GLY A 5 4.53 -32.37 20.67
CA GLY A 5 5.58 -31.39 20.90
C GLY A 5 5.05 -30.22 21.71
N LYS A 6 5.69 -29.97 22.86
CA LYS A 6 5.37 -28.88 23.77
C LYS A 6 5.64 -27.55 23.04
N LYS A 7 4.58 -26.86 22.58
CA LYS A 7 4.66 -25.48 22.09
C LYS A 7 5.08 -24.58 23.25
N GLY A 8 6.39 -24.46 23.47
CA GLY A 8 6.98 -23.51 24.40
C GLY A 8 6.56 -22.11 23.98
N GLY A 9 5.84 -21.41 24.85
CA GLY A 9 5.36 -20.06 24.57
C GLY A 9 6.53 -19.14 24.21
N HIS A 10 6.31 -18.25 23.25
CA HIS A 10 7.25 -17.20 22.82
C HIS A 10 7.54 -16.13 23.90
N LYS A 11 7.32 -16.46 25.18
CA LYS A 11 7.51 -15.60 26.33
C LYS A 11 8.99 -15.69 26.71
N GLY A 12 9.82 -14.78 26.20
CA GLY A 12 11.26 -14.72 26.50
C GLY A 12 12.19 -14.76 25.28
N ARG A 13 11.66 -14.92 24.05
CA ARG A 13 12.47 -14.69 22.86
C ARG A 13 12.74 -13.18 22.75
N MET A 14 14.01 -12.79 22.78
CA MET A 14 14.44 -11.40 22.53
C MET A 14 13.75 -10.89 21.27
N ARG A 15 13.11 -9.72 21.36
CA ARG A 15 12.44 -9.09 20.22
C ARG A 15 13.53 -8.61 19.26
N THR A 16 13.80 -9.40 18.22
CA THR A 16 14.65 -8.97 17.12
C THR A 16 13.89 -7.92 16.31
N TYR A 17 14.48 -6.76 16.12
CA TYR A 17 13.91 -5.74 15.24
C TYR A 17 14.27 -6.12 13.81
N THR A 18 13.28 -6.54 13.03
CA THR A 18 13.47 -6.78 11.60
C THR A 18 13.81 -5.46 10.94
N SER A 19 14.84 -5.45 10.08
CA SER A 19 15.20 -4.22 9.36
C SER A 19 14.07 -3.83 8.38
N PRO A 20 13.86 -2.52 8.11
CA PRO A 20 12.84 -2.08 7.15
C PRO A 20 13.02 -2.73 5.77
N GLU A 21 14.27 -2.91 5.34
CA GLU A 21 14.59 -3.58 4.08
C GLU A 21 14.20 -5.08 4.08
N GLU A 22 14.34 -5.79 5.21
CA GLU A 22 13.84 -7.16 5.33
C GLU A 22 12.32 -7.25 5.30
N ILE A 23 11.62 -6.29 5.89
CA ILE A 23 10.15 -6.26 5.88
C ILE A 23 9.66 -6.05 4.44
N ASP A 24 10.26 -5.10 3.72
CA ASP A 24 9.92 -4.83 2.32
C ASP A 24 10.26 -6.01 1.41
N ALA A 25 11.40 -6.67 1.63
CA ALA A 25 11.78 -7.87 0.90
C ALA A 25 10.81 -9.04 1.17
N GLN A 26 10.37 -9.23 2.41
CA GLN A 26 9.38 -10.25 2.77
C GLN A 26 8.02 -9.97 2.12
N MET A 27 7.55 -8.71 2.15
CA MET A 27 6.30 -8.31 1.52
C MET A 27 6.36 -8.46 0.00
N LYS A 28 7.51 -8.14 -0.62
CA LYS A 28 7.73 -8.33 -2.06
C LYS A 28 7.74 -9.81 -2.44
N ALA A 29 8.42 -10.65 -1.65
CA ALA A 29 8.47 -12.09 -1.87
C ALA A 29 7.09 -12.75 -1.69
N GLU A 30 6.28 -12.33 -0.71
CA GLU A 30 4.90 -12.81 -0.58
C GLU A 30 4.02 -12.38 -1.76
N LYS A 31 4.19 -11.15 -2.25
CA LYS A 31 3.45 -10.65 -3.42
C LYS A 31 3.82 -11.39 -4.70
N GLU A 32 5.11 -11.69 -4.89
CA GLU A 32 5.58 -12.48 -6.02
C GLU A 32 5.13 -13.94 -5.92
N ARG A 33 5.11 -14.53 -4.72
CA ARG A 33 4.55 -15.88 -4.52
C ARG A 33 3.06 -15.93 -4.82
N LYS A 34 2.28 -14.96 -4.34
CA LYS A 34 0.85 -14.88 -4.67
C LYS A 34 0.61 -14.67 -6.16
N LYS A 35 1.43 -13.83 -6.81
CA LYS A 35 1.34 -13.62 -8.26
C LYS A 35 1.67 -14.90 -9.03
N ASN A 36 2.70 -15.64 -8.62
CA ASN A 36 3.03 -16.93 -9.23
C ASN A 36 1.99 -18.01 -8.91
N GLU A 37 1.37 -17.99 -7.74
CA GLU A 37 0.28 -18.90 -7.37
C GLU A 37 -1.00 -18.56 -8.14
N GLU A 38 -1.30 -17.29 -8.39
CA GLU A 38 -2.37 -16.83 -9.27
C GLU A 38 -2.06 -17.14 -10.75
N GLU A 39 -0.80 -17.13 -11.17
CA GLU A 39 -0.37 -17.52 -12.52
C GLU A 39 -0.33 -19.05 -12.71
N GLU A 40 0.01 -19.83 -11.67
CA GLU A 40 -0.05 -21.31 -11.70
C GLU A 40 -1.48 -21.86 -11.51
N GLU A 41 -2.30 -21.30 -10.61
CA GLU A 41 -3.74 -21.63 -10.55
C GLU A 41 -4.51 -21.07 -11.76
N GLY A 42 -4.04 -19.97 -12.36
CA GLY A 42 -4.58 -19.41 -13.60
C GLY A 42 -4.31 -20.26 -14.86
N GLY A 43 -3.48 -21.31 -14.75
CA GLY A 43 -3.17 -22.23 -15.85
C GLY A 43 -4.10 -23.44 -15.96
N ALA A 44 -4.97 -23.71 -14.98
CA ALA A 44 -5.78 -24.94 -14.94
C ALA A 44 -7.29 -24.74 -14.68
N VAL A 45 -7.79 -23.50 -14.64
CA VAL A 45 -9.21 -23.23 -14.38
C VAL A 45 -9.79 -22.12 -15.26
N ASN A 46 -9.42 -22.12 -16.55
CA ASN A 46 -10.05 -21.28 -17.57
C ASN A 46 -11.25 -21.97 -18.25
N ASP A 47 -11.92 -22.85 -17.52
CA ASP A 47 -13.19 -23.46 -17.88
C ASP A 47 -13.97 -23.72 -16.58
N LEU A 48 -15.21 -23.20 -16.50
CA LEU A 48 -16.21 -23.47 -15.44
C LEU A 48 -16.03 -22.71 -14.11
N LYS A 49 -16.53 -21.46 -14.06
CA LYS A 49 -17.19 -20.89 -12.86
C LYS A 49 -17.89 -19.57 -13.18
N ASP A 50 -18.87 -19.67 -14.07
CA ASP A 50 -19.94 -18.69 -14.23
C ASP A 50 -21.26 -19.41 -13.91
N ASP A 51 -21.47 -19.80 -12.64
CA ASP A 51 -22.74 -20.42 -12.23
C ASP A 51 -22.96 -20.45 -10.69
N LYS A 52 -23.37 -19.32 -10.11
CA LYS A 52 -24.35 -19.30 -8.99
C LYS A 52 -24.79 -17.88 -8.59
N LEU A 53 -25.74 -17.32 -9.35
CA LEU A 53 -26.78 -16.45 -8.78
C LEU A 53 -28.12 -16.88 -9.38
N ALA A 54 -28.72 -17.92 -8.77
CA ALA A 54 -30.10 -18.30 -8.99
C ALA A 54 -31.01 -17.26 -8.30
N GLY A 55 -31.44 -16.27 -9.07
CA GLY A 55 -32.47 -15.30 -8.72
C GLY A 55 -33.46 -15.19 -9.88
N SER A 56 -34.59 -15.87 -9.72
CA SER A 56 -35.81 -15.83 -10.54
C SER A 56 -36.08 -14.48 -11.24
N GLY A 57 -36.25 -14.54 -12.56
CA GLY A 57 -36.70 -13.41 -13.38
C GLY A 57 -36.85 -13.80 -14.85
N SER A 58 -37.84 -14.64 -15.13
CA SER A 58 -38.46 -14.82 -16.46
C SER A 58 -38.57 -13.48 -17.18
N GLU A 59 -37.91 -13.30 -18.34
CA GLU A 59 -38.48 -12.71 -19.55
C GLU A 59 -37.66 -13.21 -20.76
N ASP A 60 -38.26 -14.19 -21.43
CA ASP A 60 -38.04 -14.54 -22.82
C ASP A 60 -38.18 -13.26 -23.67
N SER A 61 -37.08 -12.78 -24.24
CA SER A 61 -37.09 -11.64 -25.16
C SER A 61 -36.38 -12.04 -26.45
N ASP A 62 -37.01 -12.98 -27.15
CA ASP A 62 -37.22 -13.01 -28.60
C ASP A 62 -36.13 -12.29 -29.44
N ASP A 63 -34.98 -12.97 -29.64
CA ASP A 63 -34.02 -12.62 -30.70
C ASP A 63 -34.52 -13.19 -32.04
N GLU A 64 -35.57 -12.57 -32.59
CA GLU A 64 -36.09 -12.80 -33.95
C GLU A 64 -35.16 -12.19 -35.04
N SER A 65 -33.85 -12.40 -34.90
CA SER A 65 -32.87 -12.01 -35.91
C SER A 65 -31.93 -13.14 -36.33
N SER A 66 -31.83 -14.21 -35.54
CA SER A 66 -31.01 -15.38 -35.86
C SER A 66 -31.84 -16.57 -36.37
N HIS A 67 -33.17 -16.48 -36.28
CA HIS A 67 -34.08 -17.48 -36.82
C HIS A 67 -34.13 -17.32 -38.34
N LYS A 68 -33.82 -18.42 -39.07
CA LYS A 68 -34.02 -18.48 -40.52
C LYS A 68 -35.50 -18.23 -40.79
N ARG A 69 -35.85 -17.01 -41.21
CA ARG A 69 -37.22 -16.61 -41.50
C ARG A 69 -37.85 -17.64 -42.44
N LYS A 70 -38.97 -18.23 -42.02
CA LYS A 70 -39.66 -19.27 -42.80
C LYS A 70 -40.83 -18.63 -43.55
N GLY A 71 -40.98 -18.94 -44.83
CA GLY A 71 -42.10 -18.44 -45.63
C GLY A 71 -42.03 -16.94 -45.91
N VAL A 72 -43.14 -16.23 -45.71
CA VAL A 72 -43.37 -14.83 -46.15
C VAL A 72 -42.82 -13.78 -45.16
N GLU A 73 -42.36 -14.20 -43.97
CA GLU A 73 -41.85 -13.33 -42.89
C GLU A 73 -40.61 -12.49 -43.26
N GLY A 74 -39.92 -12.84 -44.35
CA GLY A 74 -38.81 -12.07 -44.90
C GLY A 74 -39.18 -11.10 -46.03
N LEU A 75 -40.43 -11.15 -46.51
CA LEU A 75 -40.89 -10.39 -47.67
C LEU A 75 -41.60 -9.08 -47.29
N ILE A 76 -42.01 -8.94 -46.03
CA ILE A 76 -42.65 -7.74 -45.51
C ILE A 76 -41.61 -6.95 -44.71
N ASP A 77 -41.39 -5.71 -45.12
CA ASP A 77 -40.49 -4.78 -44.44
C ASP A 77 -41.11 -4.32 -43.11
N ILE A 78 -40.42 -4.61 -42.00
CA ILE A 78 -40.87 -4.21 -40.66
C ILE A 78 -40.36 -2.80 -40.38
N GLU A 79 -41.17 -1.79 -40.71
CA GLU A 79 -40.94 -0.36 -40.41
C GLU A 79 -41.32 0.01 -38.97
N ASN A 80 -40.90 -0.79 -37.98
CA ASN A 80 -41.14 -0.45 -36.59
C ASN A 80 -40.09 0.60 -36.13
N PRO A 81 -40.49 1.85 -35.80
CA PRO A 81 -39.55 2.90 -35.42
C PRO A 81 -38.81 2.64 -34.11
N ASN A 82 -39.34 1.77 -33.24
CA ASN A 82 -38.68 1.34 -32.00
C ASN A 82 -37.79 0.11 -32.21
N ARG A 83 -37.78 -0.48 -33.41
CA ARG A 83 -36.97 -1.66 -33.72
C ARG A 83 -35.54 -1.23 -34.01
N ALA A 84 -34.64 -1.51 -33.08
CA ALA A 84 -33.22 -1.24 -33.26
C ALA A 84 -32.64 -2.14 -34.36
N ALA A 85 -32.30 -1.56 -35.51
CA ALA A 85 -31.61 -2.26 -36.58
C ALA A 85 -30.14 -2.48 -36.20
N GLN A 86 -29.76 -3.73 -35.93
CA GLN A 86 -28.38 -4.14 -35.70
C GLN A 86 -27.59 -4.02 -37.02
N LYS A 87 -26.84 -2.92 -37.18
CA LYS A 87 -25.90 -2.75 -38.31
C LYS A 87 -24.55 -3.31 -37.90
N THR A 88 -24.05 -4.31 -38.62
CA THR A 88 -22.71 -4.88 -38.40
C THR A 88 -21.64 -3.88 -38.85
N LYS A 89 -21.11 -3.09 -37.91
CA LYS A 89 -19.96 -2.22 -38.16
C LYS A 89 -18.66 -3.00 -38.04
N LYS A 90 -17.68 -2.68 -38.87
CA LYS A 90 -16.34 -3.28 -38.80
C LYS A 90 -15.60 -2.73 -37.59
N VAL A 91 -14.90 -3.60 -36.86
CA VAL A 91 -14.18 -3.28 -35.61
C VAL A 91 -13.18 -2.11 -35.80
N THR A 92 -12.67 -1.91 -37.00
CA THR A 92 -11.72 -0.85 -37.36
C THR A 92 -12.33 0.55 -37.46
N GLU A 93 -13.66 0.68 -37.56
CA GLU A 93 -14.39 1.96 -37.64
C GLU A 93 -15.00 2.38 -36.29
N LEU A 94 -14.76 1.60 -35.22
CA LEU A 94 -15.10 2.02 -33.86
C LEU A 94 -13.98 2.95 -33.38
N GLU A 95 -14.14 4.25 -33.64
CA GLU A 95 -13.30 5.31 -33.06
C GLU A 95 -13.28 5.17 -31.53
N LEU A 96 -12.12 4.76 -31.00
CA LEU A 96 -11.82 4.62 -29.57
C LEU A 96 -11.37 5.96 -28.93
N GLU A 97 -11.62 7.10 -29.59
CA GLU A 97 -11.05 8.40 -29.20
C GLU A 97 -11.89 9.20 -28.21
N GLU A 98 -13.15 8.82 -27.96
CA GLU A 98 -13.91 9.47 -26.89
C GLU A 98 -13.52 8.86 -25.54
N PRO A 99 -13.00 9.67 -24.58
CA PRO A 99 -12.68 9.17 -23.25
C PRO A 99 -13.97 8.63 -22.64
N LYS A 100 -14.04 7.29 -22.57
CA LYS A 100 -15.15 6.56 -21.97
C LYS A 100 -15.48 7.23 -20.66
N GLN A 101 -16.64 7.88 -20.61
CA GLN A 101 -17.07 8.61 -19.44
C GLN A 101 -17.18 7.61 -18.30
N LEU A 102 -16.15 7.55 -17.45
CA LEU A 102 -16.07 6.64 -16.32
C LEU A 102 -17.38 6.68 -15.57
N SER A 103 -17.91 5.50 -15.27
CA SER A 103 -19.16 5.35 -14.53
C SER A 103 -19.10 6.20 -13.27
N ARG A 104 -20.25 6.74 -12.83
CA ARG A 104 -20.31 7.57 -11.61
C ARG A 104 -19.60 6.91 -10.42
N ARG A 105 -19.69 5.58 -10.32
CA ARG A 105 -18.99 4.75 -9.32
C ARG A 105 -17.47 4.81 -9.46
N GLU A 106 -16.95 4.67 -10.68
CA GLU A 106 -15.51 4.70 -10.96
C GLU A 106 -14.90 6.08 -10.69
N ARG A 107 -15.65 7.17 -10.97
CA ARG A 107 -15.21 8.54 -10.65
C ARG A 107 -15.06 8.75 -9.15
N GLU A 108 -16.06 8.34 -8.36
CA GLU A 108 -16.04 8.45 -6.91
C GLU A 108 -14.92 7.58 -6.29
N GLU A 109 -14.67 6.39 -6.84
CA GLU A 109 -13.56 5.54 -6.38
C GLU A 109 -12.18 6.14 -6.66
N ILE A 110 -11.97 6.68 -7.86
CA ILE A 110 -10.72 7.36 -8.23
C ILE A 110 -10.51 8.60 -7.36
N GLU A 111 -11.55 9.39 -7.11
CA GLU A 111 -11.45 10.56 -6.23
C GLU A 111 -11.12 10.15 -4.79
N LYS A 112 -11.75 9.08 -4.28
CA LYS A 112 -11.45 8.53 -2.96
C LYS A 112 -10.01 8.04 -2.86
N GLN A 113 -9.48 7.40 -3.90
CA GLN A 113 -8.07 7.01 -3.97
C GLN A 113 -7.15 8.23 -3.97
N LYS A 114 -7.41 9.21 -4.84
CA LYS A 114 -6.63 10.46 -4.91
C LYS A 114 -6.66 11.25 -3.59
N ALA A 115 -7.79 11.27 -2.90
CA ALA A 115 -7.93 11.93 -1.61
C ALA A 115 -7.08 11.24 -0.53
N LYS A 116 -7.08 9.91 -0.48
CA LYS A 116 -6.22 9.13 0.41
C LYS A 116 -4.74 9.36 0.09
N GLU A 117 -4.35 9.30 -1.18
CA GLU A 117 -2.97 9.57 -1.60
C GLU A 117 -2.53 10.97 -1.23
N ARG A 118 -3.38 11.97 -1.45
CA ARG A 118 -3.10 13.35 -1.05
C ARG A 118 -2.94 13.47 0.46
N TYR A 119 -3.80 12.83 1.25
CA TYR A 119 -3.68 12.79 2.70
C TYR A 119 -2.35 12.16 3.13
N MET A 120 -2.03 10.98 2.58
CA MET A 120 -0.78 10.27 2.89
C MET A 120 0.44 11.11 2.48
N LYS A 121 0.42 11.74 1.30
CA LYS A 121 1.47 12.65 0.83
C LYS A 121 1.65 13.84 1.77
N MET A 122 0.55 14.45 2.22
CA MET A 122 0.60 15.57 3.18
C MET A 122 1.09 15.12 4.56
N HIS A 123 0.74 13.91 4.98
CA HIS A 123 1.19 13.32 6.24
C HIS A 123 2.69 13.03 6.21
N LEU A 124 3.18 12.39 5.14
CA LEU A 124 4.60 12.15 4.92
C LEU A 124 5.39 13.45 4.81
N ALA A 125 4.81 14.49 4.20
CA ALA A 125 5.40 15.83 4.13
C ALA A 125 5.40 16.56 5.49
N GLY A 126 4.84 15.97 6.56
CA GLY A 126 4.79 16.60 7.88
C GLY A 126 3.77 17.73 8.00
N LYS A 127 2.81 17.83 7.07
CA LYS A 127 1.86 18.95 7.01
C LYS A 127 0.55 18.68 7.78
N THR A 128 0.23 17.42 8.05
CA THR A 128 -0.87 17.05 8.94
C THR A 128 -0.52 17.37 10.38
N ASP A 129 -1.52 17.70 11.21
CA ASP A 129 -1.25 18.13 12.59
C ASP A 129 -0.66 17.00 13.44
N GLN A 130 -1.00 15.75 13.12
CA GLN A 130 -0.37 14.56 13.70
C GLN A 130 1.13 14.51 13.38
N ALA A 131 1.50 14.63 12.10
CA ALA A 131 2.91 14.56 11.71
C ALA A 131 3.71 15.77 12.24
N LYS A 132 3.10 16.96 12.30
CA LYS A 132 3.71 18.13 12.95
C LYS A 132 3.97 17.88 14.44
N ALA A 133 3.01 17.29 15.16
CA ALA A 133 3.16 16.97 16.56
C ALA A 133 4.30 15.94 16.79
N ASP A 134 4.37 14.91 15.95
CA ASP A 134 5.44 13.92 16.01
C ASP A 134 6.81 14.53 15.71
N LEU A 135 6.91 15.40 14.70
CA LEU A 135 8.14 16.14 14.39
C LEU A 135 8.54 17.07 15.55
N ALA A 136 7.58 17.77 16.16
CA ALA A 136 7.82 18.63 17.32
C ALA A 136 8.32 17.82 18.51
N ARG A 137 7.72 16.64 18.77
CA ARG A 137 8.16 15.72 19.82
C ARG A 137 9.59 15.23 19.57
N LEU A 138 9.91 14.85 18.33
CA LEU A 138 11.27 14.45 17.96
C LEU A 138 12.26 15.61 18.10
N ALA A 139 11.87 16.83 17.75
CA ALA A 139 12.71 18.02 17.92
C ALA A 139 13.02 18.30 19.40
N ILE A 140 12.05 18.13 20.30
CA ILE A 140 12.27 18.26 21.76
C ILE A 140 13.30 17.22 22.22
N ILE A 141 13.17 15.96 21.80
CA ILE A 141 14.12 14.90 22.17
C ILE A 141 15.52 15.20 21.63
N ARG A 142 15.64 15.70 20.39
CA ARG A 142 16.93 16.11 19.82
C ARG A 142 17.57 17.22 20.65
N LYS A 143 16.81 18.27 20.99
CA LYS A 143 17.29 19.36 21.87
C LYS A 143 17.76 18.85 23.22
N GLN A 144 16.97 17.99 23.88
CA GLN A 144 17.35 17.41 25.18
C GLN A 144 18.64 16.57 25.08
N ARG A 145 18.82 15.82 23.99
CA ARG A 145 20.04 15.05 23.76
C ARG A 145 21.25 15.94 23.51
N GLU A 146 21.09 16.98 22.69
CA GLU A 146 22.15 17.95 22.41
C GLU A 146 22.54 18.73 23.66
N GLU A 147 21.57 19.19 24.46
CA GLU A 147 21.81 19.86 25.73
C GLU A 147 22.50 18.94 26.74
N ALA A 148 22.08 17.67 26.83
CA ALA A 148 22.74 16.69 27.70
C ALA A 148 24.18 16.39 27.24
N ALA A 149 24.42 16.29 25.93
CA ALA A 149 25.76 16.11 25.38
C ALA A 149 26.64 17.33 25.67
N LYS A 150 26.15 18.54 25.44
CA LYS A 150 26.85 19.79 25.76
C LYS A 150 27.18 19.89 27.25
N LYS A 151 26.21 19.64 28.14
CA LYS A 151 26.45 19.62 29.60
C LYS A 151 27.51 18.59 29.98
N LYS A 152 27.47 17.39 29.40
CA LYS A 152 28.47 16.34 29.65
C LYS A 152 29.87 16.74 29.16
N GLU A 153 29.97 17.42 28.02
CA GLU A 153 31.25 17.93 27.50
C GLU A 153 31.80 19.08 28.35
N GLU A 154 30.95 20.01 28.79
CA GLU A 154 31.34 21.10 29.69
C GLU A 154 31.81 20.58 31.05
N GLU A 155 31.09 19.64 31.65
CA GLU A 155 31.51 18.98 32.88
C GLU A 155 32.84 18.22 32.71
N ARG A 156 33.02 17.56 31.57
CA ARG A 156 34.27 16.86 31.27
C ARG A 156 35.44 17.84 31.14
N LYS A 157 35.26 18.94 30.41
CA LYS A 157 36.28 20.00 30.27
C LYS A 157 36.61 20.66 31.62
N ALA A 158 35.60 20.93 32.45
CA ALA A 158 35.81 21.47 33.80
C ALA A 158 36.58 20.50 34.70
N LYS A 159 36.24 19.20 34.65
CA LYS A 159 36.97 18.16 35.39
C LYS A 159 38.41 18.01 34.89
N GLU A 160 38.64 18.01 33.59
CA GLU A 160 39.98 17.94 32.99
C GLU A 160 40.81 19.19 33.34
N ALA A 161 40.23 20.39 33.28
CA ALA A 161 40.90 21.62 33.70
C ALA A 161 41.23 21.62 35.21
N ALA A 162 40.31 21.15 36.06
CA ALA A 162 40.55 21.01 37.49
C ALA A 162 41.64 19.96 37.78
N GLN A 163 41.63 18.82 37.08
CA GLN A 163 42.68 17.80 37.20
C GLN A 163 44.04 18.32 36.70
N ALA A 164 44.07 19.05 35.59
CA ALA A 164 45.29 19.67 35.08
C ALA A 164 45.84 20.73 36.05
N ALA A 165 44.98 21.58 36.62
CA ALA A 165 45.37 22.55 37.64
C ALA A 165 45.88 21.87 38.91
N GLN A 166 45.22 20.79 39.38
CA GLN A 166 45.69 20.00 40.52
C GLN A 166 47.02 19.30 40.22
N ALA A 167 47.22 18.77 39.01
CA ALA A 167 48.47 18.14 38.59
C ALA A 167 49.61 19.18 38.51
N ALA A 168 49.34 20.36 37.96
CA ALA A 168 50.30 21.48 37.91
C ALA A 168 50.68 21.98 39.32
N ALA A 169 49.69 22.16 40.21
CA ALA A 169 49.93 22.55 41.61
C ALA A 169 50.76 21.51 42.37
N LYS A 170 50.47 20.22 42.17
CA LYS A 170 51.28 19.12 42.74
C LYS A 170 52.71 19.12 42.18
N GLY A 171 52.88 19.31 40.87
CA GLY A 171 54.19 19.41 40.23
C GLY A 171 55.03 20.57 40.77
N LEU A 172 54.45 21.76 40.90
CA LEU A 172 55.10 22.94 41.48
C LEU A 172 55.49 22.72 42.94
N HIS A 173 54.61 22.12 43.75
CA HIS A 173 54.92 21.76 45.14
C HIS A 173 56.12 20.81 45.21
N THR A 174 56.16 19.76 44.37
CA THR A 174 57.28 18.81 44.35
C THR A 174 58.61 19.41 43.88
N LEU A 175 58.58 20.44 43.02
CA LEU A 175 59.78 21.15 42.57
C LEU A 175 60.31 22.12 43.64
N SER A 176 59.44 22.66 44.52
CA SER A 176 59.87 23.57 45.59
C SER A 176 60.49 22.86 46.81
N LEU A 177 60.36 21.54 46.92
CA LEU A 177 60.93 20.74 48.01
C LEU A 177 62.29 20.08 47.67
N LYS A 178 62.89 20.41 46.52
CA LYS A 178 64.25 20.01 46.13
C LYS A 178 65.16 21.21 46.11
#